data_AF-A0A7C5G224-F1
#
_entry.id   AF-A0A7C5G224-F1
#
_cell.length_a   1.000
_cell.length_b   1.000
_cell.length_c   1.000
_cell.angle_alpha   90.00
_cell.angle_beta   90.00
_cell.angle_gamma   90.00
#
_symmetry.space_group_name_H-M   'P 1'
#
loop_
_entity.id
_entity.type
_entity.pdbx_description
1 polymer ?
#
loop_
_entity_poly.entity_id
_entity_poly.type
_entity_poly.pdbx_seq_one_letter_code
_entity_poly.pdbx_strand_id
1 'polypeptide(L)'
;MFQGDLDPEIAALLGDGGTSKPASPSKNLPDYSSLFGDEEIEVLGTPDVDLTEGSFPSITKSLEEKGHSFFEDPDYYKKTLSSEGEPAQRLHGIIQKYVNTKDPKDRGVYRQQMVTAYWDFLLGIARKCPGKLPEAKKFLLRFGMLHPTFLSPEDRNLFSRVVVENNLSQPIYYLDEWFKAVGTGVIKNSTTDEVRVAKNNEQVRVQQLLDKAIGKRDGSRNLLKAKNDERAALEADLLDRVQALSQHTPMTDFPDLFSVYTEDQRRVFSDIQEILKNLVRVDRELDSFLKDFSQAEADVQTLREKVQESGGGAAVDIRAIDTEFETIRQMAKLTIGRQGNHYPILSREYFRSGPNEIGTRENIITQFAWVESIDPEAFCRSYKNKLNRIVPYVILLPTYGDLGICWEPFDRFNRATSRGRIAIPMYPKSLPIAILSAIADLRWQVAKEKASYYWMEEGLTGNYYQWFVAKKLKGDVKEYFIQDYILWITKESDAVQRMEKEVRSIFWRFVPFSKAIKEKLKSRSYVYQDLYQRDVNRSMSDGY
;
A
#
# COMPACT_ATOMS: atom_id res chain seq x y z
N MET A 1 40.15 -9.50 -7.95
CA MET A 1 39.99 -9.25 -6.51
C MET A 1 39.75 -7.78 -6.31
N PHE A 2 38.49 -7.38 -6.18
CA PHE A 2 38.09 -6.08 -5.64
C PHE A 2 37.03 -6.40 -4.60
N GLN A 3 37.34 -6.11 -3.34
CA GLN A 3 36.40 -6.15 -2.22
C GLN A 3 35.35 -5.07 -2.49
N GLY A 4 34.17 -5.48 -2.95
CA GLY A 4 32.97 -4.73 -2.63
C GLY A 4 32.76 -4.89 -1.14
N ASP A 5 32.66 -3.78 -0.40
CA ASP A 5 32.46 -3.77 1.04
C ASP A 5 31.27 -4.66 1.42
N LEU A 6 31.59 -5.87 1.88
CA LEU A 6 30.64 -6.68 2.63
C LEU A 6 30.24 -5.87 3.86
N ASP A 7 28.95 -5.86 4.19
CA ASP A 7 28.49 -5.28 5.44
C ASP A 7 29.33 -5.88 6.60
N PRO A 8 30.02 -5.06 7.42
CA PRO A 8 30.92 -5.54 8.46
C PRO A 8 30.25 -6.54 9.42
N GLU A 9 28.93 -6.40 9.63
CA GLU A 9 28.16 -7.33 10.46
C GLU A 9 27.93 -8.69 9.78
N ILE A 10 27.79 -8.70 8.44
CA ILE A 10 27.62 -9.92 7.64
C ILE A 10 28.97 -10.64 7.51
N ALA A 11 30.06 -9.91 7.31
CA ALA A 11 31.42 -10.46 7.26
C ALA A 11 31.81 -11.15 8.58
N ALA A 12 31.47 -10.54 9.72
CA ALA A 12 31.74 -11.10 11.04
C ALA A 12 31.01 -12.44 11.26
N LEU A 13 29.79 -12.59 10.76
CA LEU A 13 28.99 -13.83 10.84
C LEU A 13 29.44 -14.93 9.87
N LEU A 14 30.17 -14.57 8.80
CA LEU A 14 30.75 -15.53 7.86
C LEU A 14 32.12 -16.04 8.31
N GLY A 15 32.83 -15.26 9.14
CA GLY A 15 34.15 -15.62 9.68
C GLY A 15 34.13 -16.58 10.87
N ASP A 16 32.99 -16.74 11.55
CA ASP A 16 32.91 -17.52 12.81
C ASP A 16 32.54 -19.00 12.59
N GLY A 17 33.18 -19.63 11.60
CA GLY A 17 33.08 -21.08 11.31
C GLY A 17 33.78 -21.96 12.37
N GLY A 18 33.65 -21.63 13.65
CA GLY A 18 34.21 -22.36 14.78
C GLY A 18 33.23 -23.42 15.29
N THR A 19 33.46 -24.68 14.92
CA THR A 19 32.88 -25.93 15.44
C THR A 19 32.05 -25.81 16.73
N SER A 20 30.72 -25.81 16.62
CA SER A 20 29.80 -26.07 17.74
C SER A 20 29.13 -27.44 17.56
N LYS A 21 29.11 -28.22 18.66
CA LYS A 21 28.63 -29.61 18.75
C LYS A 21 27.14 -29.73 18.39
N PRO A 22 26.66 -30.91 17.93
CA PRO A 22 25.27 -31.09 17.53
C PRO A 22 24.34 -30.90 18.75
N ALA A 23 23.44 -29.92 18.64
CA ALA A 23 22.33 -29.77 19.56
C ALA A 23 21.33 -30.92 19.34
N SER A 24 20.84 -31.48 20.43
CA SER A 24 19.79 -32.50 20.48
C SER A 24 18.49 -32.00 19.83
N PRO A 25 17.68 -32.90 19.23
CA PRO A 25 16.46 -32.50 18.53
C PRO A 25 15.47 -31.88 19.51
N SER A 26 15.14 -30.60 19.29
CA SER A 26 14.06 -29.92 19.99
C SER A 26 12.73 -30.57 19.62
N LYS A 27 12.22 -31.46 20.48
CA LYS A 27 10.81 -31.83 20.50
C LYS A 27 9.97 -30.58 20.81
N ASN A 28 8.86 -30.41 20.10
CA ASN A 28 7.78 -29.43 20.29
C ASN A 28 7.83 -28.16 19.42
N LEU A 29 7.92 -28.34 18.09
CA LEU A 29 7.18 -27.46 17.19
C LEU A 29 5.74 -28.00 17.11
N PRO A 30 4.70 -27.20 17.40
CA PRO A 30 3.32 -27.66 17.25
C PRO A 30 3.04 -27.98 15.78
N ASP A 31 2.48 -29.15 15.51
CA ASP A 31 2.06 -29.53 14.17
C ASP A 31 0.73 -28.85 13.84
N TYR A 32 0.82 -27.77 13.09
CA TYR A 32 -0.32 -26.94 12.71
C TYR A 32 -1.03 -27.43 11.44
N SER A 33 -0.56 -28.51 10.80
CA SER A 33 -1.21 -29.10 9.62
C SER A 33 -2.68 -29.46 9.90
N SER A 34 -2.97 -29.92 11.12
CA SER A 34 -4.33 -30.23 11.59
C SER A 34 -5.33 -29.06 11.58
N LEU A 35 -4.86 -27.80 11.51
CA LEU A 35 -5.74 -26.62 11.45
C LEU A 35 -6.27 -26.32 10.04
N PHE A 36 -5.62 -26.83 9.00
CA PHE A 36 -5.89 -26.46 7.61
C PHE A 36 -6.64 -27.55 6.82
N GLY A 37 -6.89 -28.72 7.42
CA GLY A 37 -7.42 -29.89 6.70
C GLY A 37 -6.40 -30.43 5.69
N ASP A 38 -6.72 -31.54 5.01
CA ASP A 38 -5.85 -32.16 4.00
C ASP A 38 -5.78 -31.35 2.68
N GLU A 39 -6.10 -30.06 2.69
CA GLU A 39 -6.18 -29.23 1.47
C GLU A 39 -4.85 -28.49 1.19
N GLU A 40 -4.42 -28.52 -0.08
CA GLU A 40 -3.21 -27.84 -0.53
C GLU A 40 -3.33 -26.31 -0.38
N ILE A 41 -2.34 -25.71 0.29
CA ILE A 41 -2.24 -24.25 0.42
C ILE A 41 -1.68 -23.68 -0.88
N GLU A 42 -2.49 -22.88 -1.55
CA GLU A 42 -2.07 -22.15 -2.74
C GLU A 42 -1.02 -21.09 -2.37
N VAL A 43 0.23 -21.32 -2.77
CA VAL A 43 1.34 -20.37 -2.57
C VAL A 43 1.18 -19.24 -3.57
N LEU A 44 0.67 -18.10 -3.10
CA LEU A 44 0.59 -16.89 -3.92
C LEU A 44 1.98 -16.25 -4.06
N GLY A 45 2.30 -15.70 -5.23
CA GLY A 45 3.55 -14.95 -5.43
C GLY A 45 3.54 -13.61 -4.71
N THR A 46 4.72 -13.12 -4.31
CA THR A 46 4.89 -11.75 -3.78
C THR A 46 4.51 -10.73 -4.85
N PRO A 47 3.55 -9.82 -4.60
CA PRO A 47 3.21 -8.78 -5.56
C PRO A 47 4.33 -7.72 -5.62
N ASP A 48 5.26 -7.93 -6.55
CA ASP A 48 6.38 -7.02 -6.80
C ASP A 48 5.87 -5.62 -7.19
N VAL A 49 6.69 -4.60 -6.92
CA VAL A 49 6.35 -3.22 -7.31
C VAL A 49 6.74 -3.03 -8.77
N ASP A 50 5.74 -2.88 -9.63
CA ASP A 50 5.97 -2.51 -11.02
C ASP A 50 6.19 -1.00 -11.14
N LEU A 51 7.45 -0.61 -11.32
CA LEU A 51 7.84 0.79 -11.46
C LEU A 51 7.49 1.38 -12.84
N THR A 52 6.97 0.59 -13.77
CA THR A 52 6.54 1.06 -15.09
C THR A 52 5.09 1.55 -15.10
N GLU A 53 4.28 1.16 -14.12
CA GLU A 53 2.88 1.60 -14.03
C GLU A 53 2.79 3.10 -13.74
N GLY A 54 2.38 3.88 -14.76
CA GLY A 54 2.29 5.34 -14.65
C GLY A 54 0.98 5.88 -14.07
N SER A 55 -0.08 5.07 -13.99
CA SER A 55 -1.40 5.51 -13.49
C SER A 55 -2.26 4.33 -13.03
N PHE A 56 -3.32 4.61 -12.28
CA PHE A 56 -4.31 3.59 -11.90
C PHE A 56 -5.15 3.10 -13.10
N PRO A 57 -5.53 1.81 -13.12
CA PRO A 57 -6.41 1.29 -14.18
C PRO A 57 -7.80 1.92 -14.10
N SER A 58 -8.42 2.13 -15.27
CA SER A 58 -9.80 2.61 -15.34
C SER A 58 -10.78 1.54 -14.86
N ILE A 59 -11.65 1.90 -13.92
CA ILE A 59 -12.73 1.02 -13.46
C ILE A 59 -13.84 1.01 -14.51
N THR A 60 -13.98 -0.12 -15.22
CA THR A 60 -15.07 -0.36 -16.17
C THR A 60 -16.31 -0.91 -15.48
N LYS A 61 -16.14 -1.56 -14.32
CA LYS A 61 -17.18 -2.25 -13.58
C LYS A 61 -17.01 -2.02 -12.08
N SER A 62 -17.83 -1.15 -11.49
CA SER A 62 -17.80 -0.86 -10.05
C SER A 62 -18.58 -1.88 -9.21
N LEU A 63 -19.62 -2.48 -9.80
CA LEU A 63 -20.45 -3.53 -9.20
C LEU A 63 -20.78 -4.58 -10.26
N GLU A 64 -21.02 -5.80 -9.80
CA GLU A 64 -21.62 -6.88 -10.56
C GLU A 64 -23.03 -6.51 -11.04
N GLU A 65 -23.40 -6.95 -12.25
CA GLU A 65 -24.75 -6.76 -12.78
C GLU A 65 -25.77 -7.57 -11.98
N LYS A 66 -25.40 -8.81 -11.63
CA LYS A 66 -26.21 -9.73 -10.83
C LYS A 66 -25.51 -10.02 -9.52
N GLY A 67 -26.26 -9.88 -8.42
CA GLY A 67 -25.76 -10.23 -7.10
C GLY A 67 -25.63 -11.75 -6.94
N HIS A 68 -24.67 -12.19 -6.14
CA HIS A 68 -24.54 -13.60 -5.78
C HIS A 68 -25.66 -14.03 -4.80
N SER A 69 -25.99 -15.33 -4.76
CA SER A 69 -27.06 -15.87 -3.91
C SER A 69 -26.63 -16.23 -2.47
N PHE A 70 -25.36 -16.05 -2.09
CA PHE A 70 -24.86 -16.46 -0.77
C PHE A 70 -25.61 -15.84 0.42
N PHE A 71 -26.20 -14.64 0.25
CA PHE A 71 -26.96 -13.95 1.33
C PHE A 71 -28.42 -14.39 1.45
N GLU A 72 -28.86 -15.31 0.61
CA GLU A 72 -30.19 -15.93 0.64
C GLU A 72 -30.19 -17.27 1.39
N ASP A 73 -29.00 -17.76 1.77
CA ASP A 73 -28.81 -19.02 2.48
C ASP A 73 -29.46 -18.97 3.89
N PRO A 74 -30.48 -19.80 4.17
CA PRO A 74 -31.13 -19.82 5.48
C PRO A 74 -30.19 -20.28 6.60
N ASP A 75 -29.14 -21.04 6.28
CA ASP A 75 -28.15 -21.52 7.23
C ASP A 75 -26.93 -20.57 7.34
N TYR A 76 -26.95 -19.38 6.72
CA TYR A 76 -25.80 -18.47 6.68
C TYR A 76 -25.19 -18.24 8.07
N TYR A 77 -26.02 -17.84 9.04
CA TYR A 77 -25.56 -17.54 10.39
C TYR A 77 -24.95 -18.74 11.11
N LYS A 78 -25.58 -19.92 10.93
CA LYS A 78 -25.09 -21.18 11.47
C LYS A 78 -23.74 -21.54 10.84
N LYS A 79 -23.58 -21.37 9.53
CA LYS A 79 -22.32 -21.57 8.81
C LYS A 79 -21.23 -20.60 9.27
N THR A 80 -21.57 -19.33 9.50
CA THR A 80 -20.63 -18.33 10.03
C THR A 80 -20.08 -18.73 11.40
N LEU A 81 -20.93 -19.21 12.32
CA LEU A 81 -20.53 -19.60 13.68
C LEU A 81 -19.96 -21.03 13.80
N SER A 82 -20.18 -21.88 12.80
CA SER A 82 -19.80 -23.30 12.84
C SER A 82 -18.28 -23.50 13.01
N SER A 83 -17.89 -24.55 13.73
CA SER A 83 -16.49 -24.97 13.89
C SER A 83 -15.54 -23.93 14.53
N GLU A 84 -16.08 -23.00 15.33
CA GLU A 84 -15.29 -21.99 16.07
C GLU A 84 -15.37 -22.14 17.61
N GLY A 85 -16.01 -23.20 18.12
CA GLY A 85 -15.97 -23.57 19.54
C GLY A 85 -16.59 -22.55 20.51
N GLU A 86 -15.94 -22.38 21.67
CA GLU A 86 -16.40 -21.50 22.75
C GLU A 86 -16.54 -20.01 22.34
N PRO A 87 -15.61 -19.40 21.58
CA PRO A 87 -15.78 -18.02 21.10
C PRO A 87 -17.09 -17.77 20.35
N ALA A 88 -17.49 -18.69 19.45
CA ALA A 88 -18.76 -18.57 18.73
C ALA A 88 -19.99 -18.66 19.65
N GLN A 89 -19.98 -19.61 20.59
CA GLN A 89 -21.07 -19.77 21.56
C GLN A 89 -21.21 -18.53 22.45
N ARG A 90 -20.08 -17.98 22.91
CA ARG A 90 -20.04 -16.75 23.69
C ARG A 90 -20.60 -15.56 22.92
N LEU A 91 -20.17 -15.37 21.66
CA LEU A 91 -20.68 -14.29 20.81
C LEU A 91 -22.19 -14.43 20.58
N HIS A 92 -22.67 -15.62 20.24
CA HIS A 92 -24.10 -15.88 20.05
C HIS A 92 -24.92 -15.56 21.31
N GLY A 93 -24.48 -16.03 22.48
CA GLY A 93 -25.16 -15.76 23.75
C GLY A 93 -25.21 -14.28 24.11
N ILE A 94 -24.13 -13.52 23.84
CA ILE A 94 -24.12 -12.06 24.06
C ILE A 94 -25.05 -11.34 23.08
N ILE A 95 -25.09 -11.75 21.82
CA ILE A 95 -26.01 -11.16 20.81
C ILE A 95 -27.47 -11.38 21.22
N GLN A 96 -27.83 -12.58 21.66
CA GLN A 96 -29.18 -12.86 22.16
C GLN A 96 -29.56 -11.93 23.32
N LYS A 97 -28.65 -11.72 24.28
CA LYS A 97 -28.86 -10.77 25.37
C LYS A 97 -28.99 -9.35 24.86
N TYR A 98 -28.09 -8.91 23.98
CA TYR A 98 -28.10 -7.55 23.40
C TYR A 98 -29.42 -7.23 22.67
N VAL A 99 -29.94 -8.17 21.88
CA VAL A 99 -31.17 -7.99 21.10
C VAL A 99 -32.42 -8.00 21.99
N ASN A 100 -32.47 -8.88 23.00
CA ASN A 100 -33.66 -9.05 23.84
C ASN A 100 -33.75 -8.05 25.00
N THR A 101 -32.66 -7.35 25.30
CA THR A 101 -32.60 -6.40 26.41
C THR A 101 -33.37 -5.11 26.11
N LYS A 102 -34.24 -4.72 27.04
CA LYS A 102 -35.01 -3.47 26.96
C LYS A 102 -34.39 -2.32 27.77
N ASP A 103 -33.52 -2.61 28.72
CA ASP A 103 -32.82 -1.60 29.53
C ASP A 103 -31.64 -0.96 28.76
N PRO A 104 -31.59 0.38 28.62
CA PRO A 104 -30.50 1.07 27.92
C PRO A 104 -29.11 0.86 28.53
N LYS A 105 -28.99 0.75 29.86
CA LYS A 105 -27.71 0.55 30.55
C LYS A 105 -27.15 -0.83 30.27
N ASP A 106 -27.98 -1.86 30.44
CA ASP A 106 -27.59 -3.24 30.16
C ASP A 106 -27.27 -3.42 28.67
N ARG A 107 -28.01 -2.76 27.78
CA ARG A 107 -27.71 -2.74 26.34
C ARG A 107 -26.33 -2.16 26.04
N GLY A 108 -25.91 -1.11 26.77
CA GLY A 108 -24.56 -0.55 26.69
C GLY A 108 -23.48 -1.54 27.14
N VAL A 109 -23.72 -2.25 28.25
CA VAL A 109 -22.80 -3.28 28.77
C VAL A 109 -22.66 -4.44 27.78
N TYR A 110 -23.78 -4.98 27.29
CA TYR A 110 -23.76 -6.07 26.30
C TYR A 110 -23.13 -5.64 24.99
N ARG A 111 -23.29 -4.38 24.55
CA ARG A 111 -22.56 -3.84 23.40
C ARG A 111 -21.06 -3.94 23.60
N GLN A 112 -20.53 -3.50 24.74
CA GLN A 112 -19.10 -3.52 25.02
C GLN A 112 -18.56 -4.96 25.10
N GLN A 113 -19.30 -5.86 25.76
CA GLN A 113 -18.97 -7.28 25.82
C GLN A 113 -18.98 -7.93 24.43
N MET A 114 -19.95 -7.56 23.59
CA MET A 114 -20.06 -8.04 22.22
C MET A 114 -18.86 -7.60 21.38
N VAL A 115 -18.38 -6.35 21.53
CA VAL A 115 -17.19 -5.89 20.80
C VAL A 115 -16.00 -6.80 21.10
N THR A 116 -15.72 -7.06 22.38
CA THR A 116 -14.61 -7.94 22.77
C THR A 116 -14.81 -9.37 22.24
N ALA A 117 -16.00 -9.96 22.47
CA ALA A 117 -16.28 -11.32 22.03
C ALA A 117 -16.23 -11.49 20.50
N TYR A 118 -16.59 -10.45 19.75
CA TYR A 118 -16.51 -10.46 18.28
C TYR A 118 -15.06 -10.52 17.78
N TRP A 119 -14.16 -9.73 18.36
CA TRP A 119 -12.74 -9.77 18.00
C TRP A 119 -12.10 -11.11 18.39
N ASP A 120 -12.42 -11.65 19.57
CA ASP A 120 -11.94 -12.98 19.99
C ASP A 120 -12.42 -14.09 19.04
N PHE A 121 -13.68 -14.00 18.58
CA PHE A 121 -14.25 -14.92 17.59
C PHE A 121 -13.58 -14.78 16.21
N LEU A 122 -13.35 -13.55 15.73
CA LEU A 122 -12.70 -13.31 14.46
C LEU A 122 -11.26 -13.84 14.40
N LEU A 123 -10.53 -13.84 15.52
CA LEU A 123 -9.16 -14.37 15.58
C LEU A 123 -9.12 -15.86 15.18
N GLY A 124 -10.09 -16.66 15.65
CA GLY A 124 -10.20 -18.08 15.30
C GLY A 124 -10.39 -18.30 13.80
N ILE A 125 -11.13 -17.42 13.14
CA ILE A 125 -11.36 -17.45 11.69
C ILE A 125 -10.12 -16.95 10.93
N ALA A 126 -9.47 -15.88 11.41
CA ALA A 126 -8.28 -15.30 10.79
C ALA A 126 -7.14 -16.34 10.66
N ARG A 127 -6.96 -17.19 11.69
CA ARG A 127 -5.98 -18.30 11.68
C ARG A 127 -6.21 -19.31 10.56
N LYS A 128 -7.43 -19.40 10.03
CA LYS A 128 -7.83 -20.34 8.97
C LYS A 128 -7.79 -19.70 7.57
N CYS A 129 -7.53 -18.40 7.45
CA CYS A 129 -7.44 -17.68 6.16
C CYS A 129 -6.39 -18.22 5.16
N PRO A 130 -5.24 -18.80 5.58
CA PRO A 130 -4.32 -19.43 4.65
C PRO A 130 -4.95 -20.57 3.83
N GLY A 131 -5.91 -21.28 4.42
CA GLY A 131 -6.69 -22.33 3.77
C GLY A 131 -7.97 -21.81 3.12
N LYS A 132 -8.83 -22.73 2.67
CA LYS A 132 -10.10 -22.38 2.04
C LYS A 132 -11.17 -22.05 3.08
N LEU A 133 -11.62 -20.81 3.08
CA LEU A 133 -12.72 -20.36 3.95
C LEU A 133 -14.09 -20.54 3.29
N PRO A 134 -15.12 -20.97 4.04
CA PRO A 134 -16.51 -20.86 3.60
C PRO A 134 -16.89 -19.40 3.30
N GLU A 135 -17.69 -19.17 2.27
CA GLU A 135 -18.09 -17.81 1.84
C GLU A 135 -18.72 -16.98 2.97
N ALA A 136 -19.50 -17.60 3.86
CA ALA A 136 -20.09 -16.90 5.00
C ALA A 136 -19.05 -16.34 6.00
N LYS A 137 -17.90 -17.01 6.16
CA LYS A 137 -16.77 -16.54 7.00
C LYS A 137 -15.90 -15.53 6.27
N LYS A 138 -15.74 -15.71 4.96
CA LYS A 138 -15.09 -14.73 4.07
C LYS A 138 -15.84 -13.40 4.10
N PHE A 139 -17.15 -13.37 3.88
CA PHE A 139 -17.93 -12.13 3.93
C PHE A 139 -18.05 -11.54 5.34
N LEU A 140 -17.94 -12.35 6.39
CA LEU A 140 -17.78 -11.84 7.75
C LEU A 140 -16.47 -11.03 7.88
N LEU A 141 -15.33 -11.56 7.43
CA LEU A 141 -14.05 -10.84 7.47
C LEU A 141 -14.03 -9.63 6.53
N ARG A 142 -14.59 -9.76 5.32
CA ARG A 142 -14.62 -8.68 4.32
C ARG A 142 -15.49 -7.52 4.73
N PHE A 143 -16.71 -7.80 5.17
CA PHE A 143 -17.75 -6.78 5.31
C PHE A 143 -18.24 -6.60 6.75
N GLY A 144 -17.86 -7.47 7.69
CA GLY A 144 -18.51 -7.54 9.00
C GLY A 144 -19.92 -8.15 8.94
N MET A 145 -20.23 -8.90 7.87
CA MET A 145 -21.54 -9.50 7.61
C MET A 145 -21.77 -10.75 8.47
N LEU A 146 -22.21 -10.56 9.71
CA LEU A 146 -22.54 -11.68 10.60
C LEU A 146 -23.85 -12.38 10.23
N HIS A 147 -24.87 -11.61 9.86
CA HIS A 147 -26.16 -12.14 9.39
C HIS A 147 -26.78 -11.19 8.35
N PRO A 148 -27.14 -11.63 7.12
CA PRO A 148 -27.63 -10.76 6.06
C PRO A 148 -28.89 -9.96 6.41
N THR A 149 -29.78 -10.52 7.25
CA THR A 149 -31.00 -9.82 7.74
C THR A 149 -30.74 -8.68 8.72
N PHE A 150 -29.50 -8.46 9.16
CA PHE A 150 -29.14 -7.24 9.91
C PHE A 150 -29.12 -6.00 9.02
N LEU A 151 -29.12 -6.19 7.71
CA LEU A 151 -29.25 -5.16 6.69
C LEU A 151 -30.67 -5.06 6.13
N SER A 152 -30.96 -3.95 5.45
CA SER A 152 -32.15 -3.85 4.61
C SER A 152 -32.01 -4.75 3.37
N PRO A 153 -33.11 -5.14 2.70
CA PRO A 153 -33.04 -5.90 1.45
C PRO A 153 -32.23 -5.19 0.35
N GLU A 154 -32.29 -3.86 0.32
CA GLU A 154 -31.56 -3.01 -0.63
C GLU A 154 -30.05 -3.05 -0.35
N ASP A 155 -29.64 -2.83 0.90
CA ASP A 155 -28.22 -2.91 1.30
C ASP A 155 -27.69 -4.33 1.07
N ARG A 156 -28.47 -5.37 1.40
CA ARG A 156 -28.08 -6.76 1.15
C ARG A 156 -27.83 -7.03 -0.33
N ASN A 157 -28.66 -6.47 -1.22
CA ASN A 157 -28.46 -6.57 -2.67
C ASN A 157 -27.25 -5.75 -3.15
N LEU A 158 -26.95 -4.62 -2.51
CA LEU A 158 -25.75 -3.86 -2.80
C LEU A 158 -24.48 -4.68 -2.49
N PHE A 159 -24.39 -5.27 -1.30
CA PHE A 159 -23.23 -6.09 -0.93
C PHE A 159 -23.10 -7.35 -1.78
N SER A 160 -24.21 -7.96 -2.24
CA SER A 160 -24.13 -9.16 -3.08
C SER A 160 -23.57 -8.87 -4.48
N ARG A 161 -23.53 -7.59 -4.87
CA ARG A 161 -23.01 -7.12 -6.15
C ARG A 161 -21.60 -6.54 -6.05
N VAL A 162 -20.98 -6.50 -4.88
CA VAL A 162 -19.58 -6.04 -4.75
C VAL A 162 -18.67 -7.03 -5.47
N VAL A 163 -17.72 -6.52 -6.26
CA VAL A 163 -16.76 -7.36 -6.99
C VAL A 163 -15.86 -8.08 -5.99
N VAL A 164 -15.89 -9.41 -6.03
CA VAL A 164 -15.19 -10.26 -5.04
C VAL A 164 -13.72 -10.48 -5.44
N GLU A 165 -13.46 -10.64 -6.73
CA GLU A 165 -12.15 -11.01 -7.26
C GLU A 165 -11.26 -9.78 -7.53
N ASN A 166 -9.95 -9.91 -7.30
CA ASN A 166 -8.99 -8.85 -7.59
C ASN A 166 -8.47 -8.93 -9.04
N ASN A 167 -9.34 -8.64 -10.00
CA ASN A 167 -9.02 -8.76 -11.43
C ASN A 167 -7.95 -7.77 -11.92
N LEU A 168 -7.74 -6.68 -11.18
CA LEU A 168 -6.83 -5.59 -11.54
C LEU A 168 -5.46 -5.71 -10.87
N SER A 169 -5.25 -6.76 -10.06
CA SER A 169 -4.01 -7.01 -9.32
C SER A 169 -3.50 -5.82 -8.50
N GLN A 170 -4.39 -4.94 -8.06
CA GLN A 170 -4.05 -3.77 -7.26
C GLN A 170 -3.79 -4.20 -5.80
N PRO A 171 -2.89 -3.52 -5.06
CA PRO A 171 -2.47 -3.90 -3.71
C PRO A 171 -3.52 -3.52 -2.63
N ILE A 172 -4.80 -3.82 -2.88
CA ILE A 172 -5.94 -3.48 -2.02
C ILE A 172 -6.56 -4.77 -1.50
N TYR A 173 -6.46 -4.96 -0.19
CA TYR A 173 -6.78 -6.20 0.49
C TYR A 173 -7.99 -6.03 1.40
N TYR A 174 -8.94 -6.93 1.26
CA TYR A 174 -9.86 -7.21 2.35
C TYR A 174 -9.17 -8.05 3.44
N LEU A 175 -9.74 -8.10 4.66
CA LEU A 175 -9.09 -8.76 5.78
C LEU A 175 -8.79 -10.26 5.55
N ASP A 176 -9.67 -11.01 4.88
CA ASP A 176 -9.43 -12.41 4.53
C ASP A 176 -8.21 -12.56 3.61
N GLU A 177 -8.09 -11.70 2.60
CA GLU A 177 -6.97 -11.68 1.65
C GLU A 177 -5.67 -11.26 2.34
N TRP A 178 -5.75 -10.26 3.24
CA TRP A 178 -4.61 -9.79 4.01
C TRP A 178 -4.06 -10.87 4.94
N PHE A 179 -4.93 -11.53 5.73
CA PHE A 179 -4.51 -12.62 6.61
C PHE A 179 -4.03 -13.84 5.84
N LYS A 180 -4.61 -14.15 4.67
CA LYS A 180 -4.09 -15.20 3.77
C LYS A 180 -2.66 -14.83 3.32
N ALA A 181 -2.44 -13.60 2.86
CA ALA A 181 -1.14 -13.15 2.39
C ALA A 181 -0.07 -13.12 3.50
N VAL A 182 -0.44 -12.73 4.71
CA VAL A 182 0.48 -12.75 5.87
C VAL A 182 0.77 -14.18 6.32
N GLY A 183 -0.25 -15.02 6.47
CA GLY A 183 -0.06 -16.40 6.95
C GLY A 183 0.71 -17.30 5.96
N THR A 184 0.61 -17.02 4.66
CA THR A 184 1.39 -17.70 3.61
C THR A 184 2.79 -17.11 3.42
N GLY A 185 3.15 -16.05 4.16
CA GLY A 185 4.47 -15.40 4.07
C GLY A 185 4.68 -14.52 2.85
N VAL A 186 3.62 -14.26 2.06
CA VAL A 186 3.64 -13.39 0.88
C VAL A 186 3.81 -11.93 1.28
N ILE A 187 3.19 -11.54 2.40
CA ILE A 187 3.33 -10.21 2.98
C ILE A 187 3.90 -10.36 4.38
N LYS A 188 4.94 -9.59 4.71
CA LYS A 188 5.52 -9.57 6.05
C LYS A 188 4.53 -8.95 7.04
N ASN A 189 4.62 -9.31 8.31
CA ASN A 189 3.89 -8.63 9.38
C ASN A 189 4.10 -7.11 9.37
N SER A 190 3.09 -6.40 9.83
CA SER A 190 3.13 -4.96 10.01
C SER A 190 4.09 -4.61 11.15
N THR A 191 5.00 -3.66 10.90
CA THR A 191 5.92 -3.21 11.92
C THR A 191 5.15 -2.48 13.03
N THR A 192 5.47 -2.79 14.29
CA THR A 192 4.95 -2.09 15.47
C THR A 192 6.12 -1.51 16.26
N ASP A 193 6.00 -0.27 16.74
CA ASP A 193 7.07 0.37 17.52
C ASP A 193 7.30 -0.25 18.91
N GLU A 194 6.42 -1.14 19.38
CA GLU A 194 6.35 -1.56 20.78
C GLU A 194 7.20 -2.77 21.19
N VAL A 195 7.84 -3.51 20.28
CA VAL A 195 8.58 -4.73 20.68
C VAL A 195 10.09 -4.58 20.51
N ARG A 196 10.74 -4.07 21.57
CA ARG A 196 12.17 -4.36 21.79
C ARG A 196 12.28 -5.84 22.15
N VAL A 197 12.49 -6.69 21.15
CA VAL A 197 12.85 -8.10 21.40
C VAL A 197 14.17 -8.10 22.17
N ALA A 198 14.21 -8.81 23.30
CA ALA A 198 15.42 -8.94 24.10
C ALA A 198 16.57 -9.49 23.24
N LYS A 199 17.74 -8.84 23.31
CA LYS A 199 18.94 -9.02 22.46
C LYS A 199 19.59 -10.43 22.47
N ASN A 200 18.96 -11.44 23.05
CA ASN A 200 19.60 -12.72 23.35
C ASN A 200 19.20 -13.90 22.45
N ASN A 201 18.53 -13.67 21.32
CA ASN A 201 18.19 -14.75 20.41
C ASN A 201 18.98 -14.61 19.10
N GLU A 202 20.04 -15.41 18.95
CA GLU A 202 20.86 -15.49 17.76
C GLU A 202 20.01 -15.78 16.50
N GLN A 203 18.99 -16.62 16.63
CA GLN A 203 17.98 -16.86 15.60
C GLN A 203 17.25 -15.59 15.13
N VAL A 204 16.88 -14.70 16.05
CA VAL A 204 16.21 -13.43 15.71
C VAL A 204 17.17 -12.49 14.99
N ARG A 205 18.45 -12.48 15.38
CA ARG A 205 19.48 -11.69 14.71
C ARG A 205 19.73 -12.19 13.28
N VAL A 206 19.86 -13.51 13.09
CA VAL A 206 20.04 -14.10 11.75
C VAL A 206 18.81 -13.84 10.89
N GLN A 207 17.60 -13.94 11.45
CA GLN A 207 16.36 -13.59 10.74
C GLN A 207 16.31 -12.11 10.33
N GLN A 208 16.71 -11.17 11.20
CA GLN A 208 16.79 -9.75 10.86
C GLN A 208 17.80 -9.47 9.74
N LEU A 209 18.94 -10.15 9.74
CA LEU A 209 19.92 -10.04 8.67
C LEU A 209 19.39 -10.62 7.36
N LEU A 210 18.68 -11.75 7.42
CA LEU A 210 17.98 -12.32 6.27
C LEU A 210 16.94 -11.34 5.73
N ASP A 211 16.14 -10.71 6.59
CA ASP A 211 15.15 -9.70 6.19
C ASP A 211 15.80 -8.49 5.52
N LYS A 212 16.94 -8.03 6.05
CA LYS A 212 17.75 -6.96 5.46
C LYS A 212 18.28 -7.35 4.08
N ALA A 213 18.81 -8.56 3.93
CA ALA A 213 19.32 -9.06 2.67
C ALA A 213 18.20 -9.23 1.63
N ILE A 214 17.04 -9.76 2.03
CA ILE A 214 15.85 -9.87 1.18
C ILE A 214 15.40 -8.48 0.72
N GLY A 215 15.30 -7.52 1.65
CA GLY A 215 14.92 -6.14 1.31
C GLY A 215 15.89 -5.49 0.31
N LYS A 216 17.19 -5.72 0.46
CA LYS A 216 18.22 -5.27 -0.49
C LYS A 216 18.05 -5.94 -1.86
N ARG A 217 17.89 -7.27 -1.90
CA ARG A 217 17.68 -8.05 -3.14
C ARG A 217 16.45 -7.56 -3.90
N ASP A 218 15.32 -7.43 -3.21
CA ASP A 218 14.05 -7.02 -3.83
C ASP A 218 14.14 -5.58 -4.36
N GLY A 219 14.81 -4.69 -3.61
CA GLY A 219 15.13 -3.34 -4.07
C GLY A 219 15.98 -3.33 -5.34
N SER A 220 17.06 -4.10 -5.38
CA SER A 220 17.91 -4.23 -6.57
C SER A 220 17.16 -4.81 -7.76
N ARG A 221 16.30 -5.83 -7.54
CA ARG A 221 15.48 -6.46 -8.59
C ARG A 221 14.52 -5.47 -9.23
N ASN A 222 13.82 -4.66 -8.43
CA ASN A 222 12.87 -3.67 -8.94
C ASN A 222 13.59 -2.60 -9.77
N LEU A 223 14.77 -2.14 -9.33
CA LEU A 223 15.59 -1.19 -10.09
C LEU A 223 16.07 -1.80 -11.42
N LEU A 224 16.51 -3.06 -11.39
CA LEU A 224 16.93 -3.79 -12.59
C LEU A 224 15.78 -3.95 -13.59
N LYS A 225 14.60 -4.38 -13.13
CA LYS A 225 13.40 -4.50 -13.98
C LYS A 225 13.04 -3.15 -14.62
N ALA A 226 12.94 -2.10 -13.81
CA ALA A 226 12.61 -0.76 -14.31
C ALA A 226 13.58 -0.25 -15.38
N LYS A 227 14.88 -0.56 -15.23
CA LYS A 227 15.90 -0.17 -16.22
C LYS A 227 15.87 -1.06 -17.46
N ASN A 228 15.52 -2.33 -17.32
CA ASN A 228 15.34 -3.22 -18.46
C ASN A 228 14.16 -2.76 -19.34
N ASP A 229 13.08 -2.33 -18.70
CA ASP A 229 11.90 -1.81 -19.39
C ASP A 229 12.20 -0.45 -20.05
N GLU A 230 13.00 0.41 -19.40
CA GLU A 230 13.52 1.66 -19.99
C GLU A 230 14.37 1.41 -21.24
N ARG A 231 15.23 0.37 -21.23
CA ARG A 231 15.97 -0.07 -22.43
C ARG A 231 15.02 -0.53 -23.54
N ALA A 232 14.06 -1.39 -23.22
CA ALA A 232 13.10 -1.91 -24.20
C ALA A 232 12.30 -0.77 -24.87
N ALA A 233 11.90 0.25 -24.10
CA ALA A 233 11.23 1.43 -24.64
C ALA A 233 12.11 2.25 -25.59
N LEU A 234 13.40 2.45 -25.25
CA LEU A 234 14.36 3.13 -26.11
C LEU A 234 14.66 2.33 -27.40
N GLU A 235 14.73 1.00 -27.30
CA GLU A 235 14.90 0.12 -28.48
C GLU A 235 13.67 0.19 -29.41
N ALA A 236 12.47 0.23 -28.84
CA ALA A 236 11.24 0.43 -29.63
C ALA A 236 11.20 1.81 -30.31
N ASP A 237 11.52 2.90 -29.59
CA ASP A 237 11.58 4.25 -30.17
C ASP A 237 12.67 4.33 -31.26
N LEU A 238 13.82 3.66 -31.07
CA LEU A 238 14.85 3.58 -32.11
C LEU A 238 14.32 2.93 -33.39
N LEU A 239 13.59 1.80 -33.26
CA LEU A 239 12.99 1.12 -34.41
C LEU A 239 11.98 2.01 -35.13
N ASP A 240 11.10 2.69 -34.39
CA ASP A 240 10.11 3.62 -34.95
C ASP A 240 10.78 4.78 -35.71
N ARG A 241 11.86 5.35 -35.16
CA ARG A 241 12.64 6.41 -35.81
C ARG A 241 13.34 5.91 -37.07
N VAL A 242 13.94 4.72 -37.03
CA VAL A 242 14.57 4.11 -38.21
C VAL A 242 13.53 3.80 -39.30
N GLN A 243 12.33 3.36 -38.91
CA GLN A 243 11.24 3.14 -39.86
C GLN A 243 10.80 4.45 -40.53
N ALA A 244 10.63 5.54 -39.76
CA ALA A 244 10.29 6.85 -40.29
C ALA A 244 11.37 7.40 -41.24
N LEU A 245 12.65 7.17 -40.90
CA LEU A 245 13.78 7.54 -41.76
C LEU A 245 13.78 6.78 -43.09
N SER A 246 13.30 5.53 -43.09
CA SER A 246 13.30 4.63 -44.26
C SER A 246 12.10 4.81 -45.20
N GLN A 247 11.13 5.66 -44.84
CA GLN A 247 9.95 5.92 -45.67
C GLN A 247 10.25 6.97 -46.75
N HIS A 248 10.38 6.54 -47.99
CA HIS A 248 10.67 7.44 -49.13
C HIS A 248 9.48 7.58 -50.07
N THR A 249 9.22 8.80 -50.54
CA THR A 249 8.20 9.07 -51.55
C THR A 249 8.85 9.07 -52.93
N PRO A 250 8.25 8.45 -53.96
CA PRO A 250 8.76 8.54 -55.32
C PRO A 250 8.73 9.99 -55.83
N MET A 251 9.71 10.38 -56.64
CA MET A 251 9.74 11.72 -57.23
C MET A 251 8.62 11.88 -58.28
N THR A 252 7.99 13.05 -58.32
CA THR A 252 6.89 13.34 -59.26
C THR A 252 7.33 13.25 -60.72
N ASP A 253 8.57 13.64 -61.02
CA ASP A 253 9.13 13.65 -62.38
C ASP A 253 9.84 12.33 -62.75
N PHE A 254 10.24 11.53 -61.74
CA PHE A 254 10.97 10.26 -61.90
C PHE A 254 10.40 9.21 -60.95
N PRO A 255 9.32 8.50 -61.35
CA PRO A 255 8.63 7.56 -60.46
C PRO A 255 9.47 6.34 -60.03
N ASP A 256 10.55 6.06 -60.74
CA ASP A 256 11.55 5.03 -60.47
C ASP A 256 12.60 5.45 -59.43
N LEU A 257 12.63 6.74 -59.05
CA LEU A 257 13.59 7.31 -58.10
C LEU A 257 12.89 7.86 -56.85
N PHE A 258 13.53 7.68 -55.70
CA PHE A 258 13.05 8.17 -54.42
C PHE A 258 13.52 9.61 -54.14
N SER A 259 12.67 10.40 -53.48
CA SER A 259 13.00 11.76 -53.07
C SER A 259 14.15 11.81 -52.06
N VAL A 260 14.81 12.97 -51.98
CA VAL A 260 15.76 13.25 -50.88
C VAL A 260 15.04 13.27 -49.53
N TYR A 261 15.82 13.14 -48.44
CA TYR A 261 15.28 13.27 -47.08
C TYR A 261 14.58 14.62 -46.87
N THR A 262 13.36 14.54 -46.36
CA THR A 262 12.55 15.68 -45.93
C THR A 262 13.19 16.37 -44.72
N GLU A 263 12.76 17.59 -44.39
CA GLU A 263 13.23 18.27 -43.18
C GLU A 263 12.91 17.48 -41.90
N ASP A 264 11.75 16.82 -41.86
CA ASP A 264 11.35 15.98 -40.72
C ASP A 264 12.26 14.75 -40.60
N GLN A 265 12.57 14.06 -41.71
CA GLN A 265 13.52 12.94 -41.70
C GLN A 265 14.95 13.38 -41.32
N ARG A 266 15.34 14.61 -41.67
CA ARG A 266 16.64 15.14 -41.25
C ARG A 266 16.73 15.37 -39.74
N ARG A 267 15.61 15.74 -39.08
CA ARG A 267 15.55 15.85 -37.61
C ARG A 267 15.71 14.49 -36.93
N VAL A 268 15.15 13.44 -37.53
CA VAL A 268 15.25 12.06 -37.03
C VAL A 268 16.71 11.59 -36.88
N PHE A 269 17.66 12.07 -37.68
CA PHE A 269 19.08 11.73 -37.48
C PHE A 269 19.60 12.15 -36.11
N SER A 270 19.23 13.34 -35.65
CA SER A 270 19.62 13.85 -34.32
C SER A 270 18.94 13.06 -33.21
N ASP A 271 17.66 12.74 -33.38
CA ASP A 271 16.90 11.93 -32.41
C ASP A 271 17.51 10.53 -32.24
N ILE A 272 17.86 9.86 -33.36
CA ILE A 272 18.54 8.55 -33.33
C ILE A 272 19.87 8.64 -32.58
N GLN A 273 20.68 9.68 -32.83
CA GLN A 273 21.94 9.87 -32.12
C GLN A 273 21.75 10.04 -30.61
N GLU A 274 20.68 10.72 -30.20
CA GLU A 274 20.33 10.88 -28.79
C GLU A 274 19.86 9.56 -28.17
N ILE A 275 18.99 8.82 -28.84
CA ILE A 275 18.52 7.49 -28.39
C ILE A 275 19.70 6.53 -28.20
N LEU A 276 20.64 6.49 -29.14
CA LEU A 276 21.84 5.65 -29.04
C LEU A 276 22.72 6.03 -27.84
N LYS A 277 22.90 7.34 -27.57
CA LYS A 277 23.63 7.80 -26.36
C LYS A 277 22.92 7.37 -25.08
N ASN A 278 21.59 7.48 -25.05
CA ASN A 278 20.78 7.07 -23.91
C ASN A 278 20.83 5.55 -23.70
N LEU A 279 20.81 4.75 -24.77
CA LEU A 279 20.98 3.28 -24.69
C LEU A 279 22.32 2.91 -24.05
N VAL A 280 23.42 3.53 -24.46
CA VAL A 280 24.75 3.29 -23.85
C VAL A 280 24.76 3.64 -22.36
N ARG A 281 24.07 4.72 -21.97
CA ARG A 281 23.96 5.10 -20.56
C ARG A 281 23.13 4.08 -19.77
N VAL A 282 21.97 3.69 -20.28
CA VAL A 282 21.07 2.72 -19.64
C VAL A 282 21.75 1.36 -19.50
N ASP A 283 22.51 0.91 -20.50
CA ASP A 283 23.27 -0.34 -20.47
C ASP A 283 24.33 -0.36 -19.34
N ARG A 284 25.07 0.75 -19.16
CA ARG A 284 26.02 0.87 -18.04
C ARG A 284 25.33 0.84 -16.67
N GLU A 285 24.18 1.50 -16.55
CA GLU A 285 23.38 1.48 -15.32
C GLU A 285 22.81 0.07 -15.06
N LEU A 286 22.36 -0.64 -16.11
CA LEU A 286 21.90 -2.03 -16.05
C LEU A 286 22.98 -2.99 -15.56
N ASP A 287 24.20 -2.92 -16.10
CA ASP A 287 25.33 -3.74 -15.65
C ASP A 287 25.63 -3.51 -14.17
N SER A 288 25.56 -2.25 -13.70
CA SER A 288 25.70 -1.93 -12.28
C SER A 288 24.59 -2.56 -11.43
N PHE A 289 23.32 -2.43 -11.84
CA PHE A 289 22.20 -3.00 -11.09
C PHE A 289 22.19 -4.52 -11.12
N LEU A 290 22.67 -5.15 -12.19
CA LEU A 290 22.81 -6.60 -12.29
C LEU A 290 23.82 -7.13 -11.29
N LYS A 291 24.99 -6.46 -11.17
CA LYS A 291 26.02 -6.80 -10.16
C LYS A 291 25.47 -6.65 -8.74
N ASP A 292 24.77 -5.55 -8.46
CA ASP A 292 24.13 -5.31 -7.15
C ASP A 292 23.08 -6.38 -6.82
N PHE A 293 22.29 -6.80 -7.81
CA PHE A 293 21.29 -7.85 -7.66
C PHE A 293 21.93 -9.22 -7.39
N SER A 294 22.90 -9.63 -8.21
CA SER A 294 23.59 -10.92 -8.03
C SER A 294 24.29 -11.03 -6.67
N GLN A 295 24.91 -9.94 -6.19
CA GLN A 295 25.50 -9.93 -4.85
C GLN A 295 24.43 -10.07 -3.76
N ALA A 296 23.33 -9.31 -3.85
CA ALA A 296 22.26 -9.39 -2.87
C ALA A 296 21.55 -10.76 -2.88
N GLU A 297 21.43 -11.40 -4.04
CA GLU A 297 20.88 -12.75 -4.17
C GLU A 297 21.79 -13.79 -3.51
N ALA A 298 23.11 -13.69 -3.70
CA ALA A 298 24.08 -14.53 -3.01
C ALA A 298 23.99 -14.36 -1.48
N ASP A 299 23.92 -13.12 -0.99
CA ASP A 299 23.76 -12.81 0.44
C ASP A 299 22.48 -13.47 1.02
N VAL A 300 21.36 -13.38 0.29
CA VAL A 300 20.08 -14.00 0.69
C VAL A 300 20.19 -15.51 0.73
N GLN A 301 20.80 -16.13 -0.28
CA GLN A 301 20.95 -17.58 -0.33
C GLN A 301 21.75 -18.10 0.87
N THR A 302 22.89 -17.47 1.16
CA THR A 302 23.73 -17.84 2.31
C THR A 302 23.00 -17.66 3.64
N LEU A 303 22.21 -16.60 3.80
CA LEU A 303 21.45 -16.37 5.02
C LEU A 303 20.24 -17.32 5.16
N ARG A 304 19.58 -17.67 4.04
CA ARG A 304 18.50 -18.67 4.02
C ARG A 304 18.99 -20.04 4.46
N GLU A 305 20.13 -20.47 3.94
CA GLU A 305 20.76 -21.73 4.34
C GLU A 305 21.01 -21.78 5.85
N LYS A 306 21.56 -20.70 6.44
CA LYS A 306 21.76 -20.59 7.89
C LYS A 306 20.46 -20.65 8.71
N VAL A 307 19.37 -20.06 8.20
CA VAL A 307 18.05 -20.11 8.86
C VAL A 307 17.45 -21.51 8.77
N GLN A 308 17.60 -22.19 7.63
CA GLN A 308 17.13 -23.56 7.44
C GLN A 308 17.90 -24.56 8.30
N GLU A 309 19.23 -24.43 8.40
CA GLU A 309 20.07 -25.21 9.31
C GLU A 309 19.68 -25.03 10.77
N SER A 310 19.11 -23.86 11.11
CA SER A 310 18.58 -23.53 12.44
C SER A 310 17.14 -24.01 12.69
N GLY A 311 16.54 -24.74 11.74
CA GLY A 311 15.19 -25.32 11.86
C GLY A 311 14.03 -24.44 11.36
N GLY A 312 14.30 -23.35 10.64
CA GLY A 312 13.29 -22.45 10.07
C GLY A 312 12.82 -22.90 8.68
N GLY A 313 11.95 -23.92 8.63
CA GLY A 313 11.25 -24.32 7.40
C GLY A 313 9.96 -23.55 7.15
N ALA A 314 9.58 -23.37 5.89
CA ALA A 314 8.39 -22.65 5.41
C ALA A 314 7.07 -23.33 5.78
N ALA A 315 6.72 -23.30 7.07
CA ALA A 315 5.38 -23.62 7.56
C ALA A 315 4.51 -22.35 7.59
N VAL A 316 3.19 -22.51 7.44
CA VAL A 316 2.23 -21.43 7.67
C VAL A 316 2.45 -20.83 9.05
N ASP A 317 2.75 -19.53 9.10
CA ASP A 317 3.06 -18.86 10.35
C ASP A 317 1.78 -18.34 11.01
N ILE A 318 1.15 -19.18 11.82
CA ILE A 318 -0.02 -18.78 12.61
C ILE A 318 0.33 -17.69 13.63
N ARG A 319 1.58 -17.65 14.13
CA ARG A 319 2.01 -16.60 15.06
C ARG A 319 2.11 -15.25 14.35
N ALA A 320 2.50 -15.25 13.07
CA ALA A 320 2.40 -14.07 12.22
C ALA A 320 0.95 -13.59 12.12
N ILE A 321 -0.03 -14.47 11.90
CA ILE A 321 -1.45 -14.08 11.84
C ILE A 321 -1.92 -13.49 13.17
N ASP A 322 -1.59 -14.12 14.30
CA ASP A 322 -1.98 -13.62 15.62
C ASP A 322 -1.44 -12.21 15.89
N THR A 323 -0.17 -11.98 15.57
CA THR A 323 0.48 -10.67 15.72
C THR A 323 -0.14 -9.62 14.79
N GLU A 324 -0.40 -10.00 13.55
CA GLU A 324 -1.05 -9.11 12.58
C GLU A 324 -2.49 -8.78 12.99
N PHE A 325 -3.22 -9.76 13.53
CA PHE A 325 -4.61 -9.56 13.95
C PHE A 325 -4.74 -8.49 15.03
N GLU A 326 -3.85 -8.50 16.03
CA GLU A 326 -3.82 -7.43 17.04
C GLU A 326 -3.45 -6.07 16.43
N THR A 327 -2.56 -6.07 15.44
CA THR A 327 -2.19 -4.86 14.69
C THR A 327 -3.40 -4.30 13.92
N ILE A 328 -4.15 -5.15 13.21
CA ILE A 328 -5.40 -4.80 12.53
C ILE A 328 -6.43 -4.24 13.52
N ARG A 329 -6.54 -4.84 14.71
CA ARG A 329 -7.43 -4.34 15.77
C ARG A 329 -7.04 -2.95 16.25
N GLN A 330 -5.74 -2.64 16.32
CA GLN A 330 -5.25 -1.30 16.62
C GLN A 330 -5.55 -0.32 15.48
N MET A 331 -5.30 -0.69 14.22
CA MET A 331 -5.66 0.12 13.04
C MET A 331 -7.17 0.43 13.03
N ALA A 332 -8.02 -0.56 13.32
CA ALA A 332 -9.47 -0.37 13.44
C ALA A 332 -9.83 0.67 14.50
N LYS A 333 -9.21 0.63 15.69
CA LYS A 333 -9.45 1.64 16.73
C LYS A 333 -9.02 3.04 16.30
N LEU A 334 -7.89 3.16 15.61
CA LEU A 334 -7.36 4.44 15.15
C LEU A 334 -8.24 5.07 14.06
N THR A 335 -8.69 4.27 13.09
CA THR A 335 -9.59 4.74 12.01
C THR A 335 -10.97 5.15 12.53
N ILE A 336 -11.45 4.49 13.61
CA ILE A 336 -12.70 4.86 14.30
C ILE A 336 -12.52 6.11 15.18
N GLY A 337 -11.37 6.25 15.83
CA GLY A 337 -11.10 7.32 16.77
C GLY A 337 -11.77 7.14 18.14
N ARG A 338 -11.47 8.05 19.07
CA ARG A 338 -11.85 7.93 20.49
C ARG A 338 -13.35 7.97 20.74
N GLN A 339 -14.09 8.77 19.97
CA GLN A 339 -15.54 8.98 20.11
C GLN A 339 -16.34 8.31 18.98
N GLY A 340 -15.68 7.50 18.14
CA GLY A 340 -16.31 6.85 17.00
C GLY A 340 -17.13 5.61 17.37
N ASN A 341 -17.80 5.06 16.38
CA ASN A 341 -18.64 3.87 16.55
C ASN A 341 -17.81 2.57 16.47
N HIS A 342 -17.53 1.97 17.62
CA HIS A 342 -16.80 0.69 17.75
C HIS A 342 -17.68 -0.55 17.54
N TYR A 343 -18.93 -0.41 17.08
CA TYR A 343 -19.80 -1.55 16.80
C TYR A 343 -19.22 -2.36 15.63
N PRO A 344 -18.88 -3.64 15.81
CA PRO A 344 -18.03 -4.34 14.85
C PRO A 344 -18.80 -5.15 13.79
N ILE A 345 -20.14 -5.17 13.90
CA ILE A 345 -21.01 -5.92 12.99
C ILE A 345 -21.66 -4.95 12.00
N LEU A 346 -21.73 -5.36 10.74
CA LEU A 346 -22.47 -4.62 9.71
C LEU A 346 -23.98 -4.69 10.01
N SER A 347 -24.60 -3.53 10.21
CA SER A 347 -25.99 -3.41 10.65
C SER A 347 -26.64 -2.15 10.08
N ARG A 348 -27.92 -2.26 9.70
CA ARG A 348 -28.76 -1.14 9.23
C ARG A 348 -28.87 0.02 10.20
N GLU A 349 -28.61 -0.21 11.49
CA GLU A 349 -28.63 0.87 12.50
C GLU A 349 -27.54 1.91 12.22
N TYR A 350 -26.37 1.46 11.75
CA TYR A 350 -25.17 2.30 11.60
C TYR A 350 -24.75 2.50 10.15
N PHE A 351 -25.10 1.57 9.25
CA PHE A 351 -24.79 1.69 7.83
C PHE A 351 -25.59 2.83 7.18
N ARG A 352 -24.88 3.72 6.48
CA ARG A 352 -25.43 4.93 5.85
C ARG A 352 -24.84 5.24 4.47
N SER A 353 -23.85 4.47 4.03
CA SER A 353 -23.07 4.76 2.82
C SER A 353 -23.82 4.36 1.56
N GLY A 354 -23.79 5.22 0.54
CA GLY A 354 -24.22 4.84 -0.81
C GLY A 354 -23.22 3.92 -1.53
N PRO A 355 -23.57 3.37 -2.71
CA PRO A 355 -22.72 2.44 -3.47
C PRO A 355 -21.30 2.95 -3.77
N ASN A 356 -21.15 4.27 -4.01
CA ASN A 356 -19.87 4.91 -4.33
C ASN A 356 -19.12 5.42 -3.08
N GLU A 357 -19.71 5.26 -1.89
CA GLU A 357 -19.18 5.74 -0.62
C GLU A 357 -18.71 4.61 0.29
N ILE A 358 -18.93 3.35 -0.12
CA ILE A 358 -18.36 2.18 0.54
C ILE A 358 -16.89 2.05 0.13
N GLY A 359 -16.01 1.74 1.08
CA GLY A 359 -14.61 1.38 0.81
C GLY A 359 -14.47 0.02 0.14
N THR A 360 -14.96 -0.13 -1.09
CA THR A 360 -14.66 -1.29 -1.95
C THR A 360 -13.39 -1.06 -2.74
N ARG A 361 -12.75 -2.12 -3.22
CA ARG A 361 -11.53 -2.03 -4.02
C ARG A 361 -11.68 -1.07 -5.20
N GLU A 362 -12.79 -1.17 -5.93
CA GLU A 362 -13.08 -0.37 -7.12
C GLU A 362 -13.26 1.11 -6.78
N ASN A 363 -13.96 1.41 -5.68
CA ASN A 363 -14.13 2.77 -5.20
C ASN A 363 -12.80 3.37 -4.73
N ILE A 364 -11.96 2.60 -4.02
CA ILE A 364 -10.63 3.05 -3.63
C ILE A 364 -9.77 3.39 -4.86
N ILE A 365 -9.74 2.52 -5.88
CA ILE A 365 -8.97 2.76 -7.11
C ILE A 365 -9.44 4.04 -7.80
N THR A 366 -10.75 4.22 -7.92
CA THR A 366 -11.35 5.42 -8.52
C THR A 366 -10.94 6.69 -7.77
N GLN A 367 -10.98 6.66 -6.45
CA GLN A 367 -10.61 7.80 -5.62
C GLN A 367 -9.08 8.04 -5.63
N PHE A 368 -8.26 7.00 -5.68
CA PHE A 368 -6.80 7.14 -5.81
C PHE A 368 -6.43 7.76 -7.15
N ALA A 369 -7.07 7.35 -8.24
CA ALA A 369 -6.90 7.96 -9.56
C ALA A 369 -7.30 9.45 -9.54
N TRP A 370 -8.39 9.80 -8.86
CA TRP A 370 -8.79 11.18 -8.66
C TRP A 370 -7.75 11.99 -7.88
N VAL A 371 -7.24 11.48 -6.77
CA VAL A 371 -6.18 12.16 -6.00
C VAL A 371 -4.92 12.32 -6.83
N GLU A 372 -4.48 11.29 -7.55
CA GLU A 372 -3.30 11.30 -8.42
C GLU A 372 -3.43 12.33 -9.57
N SER A 373 -4.64 12.56 -10.08
CA SER A 373 -4.89 13.60 -11.08
C SER A 373 -4.65 15.03 -10.55
N ILE A 374 -4.77 15.21 -9.23
CA ILE A 374 -4.57 16.50 -8.55
C ILE A 374 -3.14 16.61 -8.03
N ASP A 375 -2.69 15.60 -7.29
CA ASP A 375 -1.37 15.46 -6.69
C ASP A 375 -0.65 14.26 -7.34
N PRO A 376 0.07 14.47 -8.46
CA PRO A 376 0.73 13.39 -9.21
C PRO A 376 1.87 12.74 -8.44
N GLU A 377 2.31 13.33 -7.32
CA GLU A 377 3.36 12.79 -6.48
C GLU A 377 2.83 12.03 -5.25
N ALA A 378 1.50 11.90 -5.10
CA ALA A 378 0.86 11.31 -3.90
C ALA A 378 1.38 9.90 -3.57
N PHE A 379 1.64 9.11 -4.60
CA PHE A 379 2.13 7.72 -4.50
C PHE A 379 3.58 7.60 -4.96
N CYS A 380 4.31 8.70 -4.99
CA CYS A 380 5.66 8.74 -5.54
C CYS A 380 6.71 8.89 -4.44
N ARG A 381 7.82 8.16 -4.56
CA ARG A 381 8.95 8.24 -3.64
C ARG A 381 10.22 8.55 -4.42
N SER A 382 10.92 9.60 -4.02
CA SER A 382 12.20 9.99 -4.62
C SER A 382 13.35 9.18 -4.03
N TYR A 383 14.13 8.52 -4.89
CA TYR A 383 15.34 7.76 -4.55
C TYR A 383 16.40 7.92 -5.65
N LYS A 384 17.66 8.23 -5.28
CA LYS A 384 18.78 8.51 -6.22
C LYS A 384 18.37 9.46 -7.37
N ASN A 385 17.68 10.56 -7.05
CA ASN A 385 17.16 11.56 -8.00
C ASN A 385 16.13 11.06 -9.03
N LYS A 386 15.63 9.82 -8.90
CA LYS A 386 14.49 9.30 -9.66
C LYS A 386 13.25 9.28 -8.78
N LEU A 387 12.11 9.63 -9.36
CA LEU A 387 10.81 9.55 -8.70
C LEU A 387 10.14 8.23 -9.09
N ASN A 388 9.94 7.34 -8.11
CA ASN A 388 9.36 6.02 -8.33
C ASN A 388 7.92 6.00 -7.84
N ARG A 389 6.99 5.57 -8.69
CA ARG A 389 5.58 5.37 -8.30
C ARG A 389 5.43 4.05 -7.56
N ILE A 390 4.97 4.12 -6.30
CA ILE A 390 4.85 2.99 -5.38
C ILE A 390 3.52 3.11 -4.64
N VAL A 391 2.49 2.46 -5.17
CA VAL A 391 1.18 2.40 -4.51
C VAL A 391 1.28 1.60 -3.20
N PRO A 392 0.83 2.13 -2.05
CA PRO A 392 0.88 1.42 -0.77
C PRO A 392 -0.06 0.21 -0.77
N TYR A 393 0.20 -0.74 0.11
CA TYR A 393 -0.80 -1.71 0.52
C TYR A 393 -1.97 -0.99 1.19
N VAL A 394 -3.18 -1.26 0.73
CA VAL A 394 -4.42 -0.75 1.33
C VAL A 394 -5.10 -1.88 2.06
N ILE A 395 -5.33 -1.70 3.36
CA ILE A 395 -6.05 -2.64 4.20
C ILE A 395 -7.45 -2.08 4.45
N LEU A 396 -8.46 -2.75 3.91
CA LEU A 396 -9.86 -2.38 4.08
C LEU A 396 -10.37 -2.93 5.41
N LEU A 397 -10.84 -2.03 6.29
CA LEU A 397 -11.34 -2.38 7.61
C LEU A 397 -12.87 -2.28 7.61
N PRO A 398 -13.62 -3.36 7.92
CA PRO A 398 -15.09 -3.34 7.98
C PRO A 398 -15.59 -2.62 9.24
N THR A 399 -15.27 -1.32 9.35
CA THR A 399 -15.52 -0.47 10.50
C THR A 399 -16.26 0.80 10.09
N TYR A 400 -16.95 1.42 11.04
CA TYR A 400 -17.61 2.72 10.88
C TYR A 400 -16.68 3.88 11.25
N GLY A 401 -15.41 3.79 10.85
CA GLY A 401 -14.43 4.84 11.09
C GLY A 401 -14.51 5.97 10.06
N ASP A 402 -14.13 7.18 10.46
CA ASP A 402 -14.25 8.37 9.60
C ASP A 402 -12.93 8.78 8.94
N LEU A 403 -11.81 8.24 9.41
CA LEU A 403 -10.46 8.61 8.95
C LEU A 403 -9.69 7.35 8.55
N GLY A 404 -9.00 7.41 7.41
CA GLY A 404 -7.92 6.48 7.09
C GLY A 404 -6.59 6.96 7.66
N ILE A 405 -5.67 6.02 7.86
CA ILE A 405 -4.36 6.24 8.50
C ILE A 405 -3.24 5.63 7.68
N CYS A 406 -2.02 6.15 7.86
CA CYS A 406 -0.81 5.44 7.47
C CYS A 406 -0.25 4.69 8.68
N TRP A 407 -0.09 3.38 8.55
CA TRP A 407 0.50 2.54 9.58
C TRP A 407 2.01 2.44 9.44
N GLU A 408 2.50 2.25 8.22
CA GLU A 408 3.91 2.11 7.91
C GLU A 408 4.20 2.82 6.59
N PRO A 409 5.11 3.80 6.52
CA PRO A 409 5.36 4.52 5.27
C PRO A 409 6.14 3.68 4.25
N PHE A 410 6.98 2.76 4.71
CA PHE A 410 7.74 1.78 3.94
C PHE A 410 8.44 0.77 4.85
N ASP A 411 8.88 -0.35 4.28
CA ASP A 411 9.75 -1.32 4.96
C ASP A 411 11.09 -0.67 5.33
N ARG A 412 11.47 -0.77 6.60
CA ARG A 412 12.71 -0.23 7.18
C ARG A 412 13.97 -0.70 6.45
N PHE A 413 13.96 -1.92 5.92
CA PHE A 413 15.05 -2.56 5.20
C PHE A 413 15.01 -2.32 3.68
N ASN A 414 13.86 -1.94 3.13
CA ASN A 414 13.72 -1.58 1.71
C ASN A 414 13.04 -0.21 1.55
N ARG A 415 13.73 0.86 1.96
CA ARG A 415 13.18 2.22 1.92
C ARG A 415 12.90 2.74 0.51
N ALA A 416 13.64 2.24 -0.48
CA ALA A 416 13.62 2.78 -1.84
C ALA A 416 12.40 2.31 -2.65
N THR A 417 12.02 1.04 -2.52
CA THR A 417 11.04 0.42 -3.43
C THR A 417 9.90 -0.31 -2.73
N SER A 418 9.94 -0.50 -1.40
CA SER A 418 8.84 -1.17 -0.70
C SER A 418 7.58 -0.31 -0.62
N ARG A 419 6.43 -1.00 -0.61
CA ARG A 419 5.12 -0.38 -0.39
C ARG A 419 4.98 0.03 1.07
N GLY A 420 4.37 1.19 1.31
CA GLY A 420 3.82 1.52 2.63
C GLY A 420 2.53 0.73 2.90
N ARG A 421 1.95 0.89 4.09
CA ARG A 421 0.67 0.31 4.50
C ARG A 421 -0.24 1.40 5.01
N ILE A 422 -1.42 1.49 4.41
CA ILE A 422 -2.48 2.39 4.84
C ILE A 422 -3.73 1.58 5.18
N ALA A 423 -4.45 2.02 6.20
CA ALA A 423 -5.68 1.39 6.64
C ALA A 423 -6.86 2.33 6.39
N ILE A 424 -7.91 1.82 5.74
CA ILE A 424 -9.06 2.62 5.32
C ILE A 424 -10.34 1.96 5.86
N PRO A 425 -11.17 2.69 6.63
CA PRO A 425 -12.47 2.17 7.05
C PRO A 425 -13.41 2.03 5.86
N MET A 426 -14.23 0.97 5.84
CA MET A 426 -15.14 0.70 4.73
C MET A 426 -16.45 1.49 4.80
N TYR A 427 -16.86 1.93 5.99
CA TYR A 427 -18.13 2.65 6.19
C TYR A 427 -17.93 4.05 6.78
N PRO A 428 -17.07 4.90 6.19
CA PRO A 428 -16.90 6.27 6.64
C PRO A 428 -18.12 7.11 6.30
N LYS A 429 -18.30 8.23 7.00
CA LYS A 429 -19.25 9.27 6.57
C LYS A 429 -18.91 9.86 5.21
N SER A 430 -17.62 9.90 4.85
CA SER A 430 -17.14 10.38 3.57
C SER A 430 -15.89 9.61 3.16
N LEU A 431 -16.04 8.76 2.15
CA LEU A 431 -14.93 7.96 1.62
C LEU A 431 -13.79 8.84 1.08
N PRO A 432 -14.03 9.93 0.33
CA PRO A 432 -12.96 10.82 -0.10
C PRO A 432 -12.14 11.38 1.08
N ILE A 433 -12.80 11.77 2.18
CA ILE A 433 -12.10 12.32 3.35
C ILE A 433 -11.23 11.24 4.02
N ALA A 434 -11.76 10.03 4.20
CA ALA A 434 -11.01 8.93 4.80
C ALA A 434 -9.78 8.54 3.96
N ILE A 435 -9.91 8.57 2.63
CA ILE A 435 -8.79 8.33 1.69
C ILE A 435 -7.76 9.44 1.76
N LEU A 436 -8.21 10.71 1.69
CA LEU A 436 -7.32 11.86 1.76
C LEU A 436 -6.57 11.90 3.09
N SER A 437 -7.20 11.52 4.20
CA SER A 437 -6.50 11.44 5.49
C SER A 437 -5.42 10.37 5.50
N ALA A 438 -5.67 9.19 4.91
CA ALA A 438 -4.67 8.13 4.78
C ALA A 438 -3.48 8.56 3.90
N ILE A 439 -3.76 9.20 2.76
CA ILE A 439 -2.72 9.67 1.82
C ILE A 439 -1.92 10.81 2.44
N ALA A 440 -2.57 11.75 3.12
CA ALA A 440 -1.90 12.83 3.82
C ALA A 440 -0.98 12.30 4.94
N ASP A 441 -1.47 11.36 5.74
CA ASP A 441 -0.68 10.70 6.79
C ASP A 441 0.51 9.95 6.18
N LEU A 442 0.31 9.25 5.06
CA LEU A 442 1.39 8.59 4.31
C LEU A 442 2.44 9.59 3.82
N ARG A 443 2.03 10.69 3.18
CA ARG A 443 2.97 11.73 2.71
C ARG A 443 3.76 12.33 3.86
N TRP A 444 3.10 12.63 4.98
CA TRP A 444 3.75 13.17 6.16
C TRP A 444 4.78 12.20 6.73
N GLN A 445 4.41 10.92 6.92
CA GLN A 445 5.30 9.91 7.48
C GLN A 445 6.48 9.60 6.55
N VAL A 446 6.25 9.47 5.24
CA VAL A 446 7.31 9.26 4.24
C VAL A 446 8.30 10.43 4.27
N ALA A 447 7.81 11.67 4.28
CA ALA A 447 8.65 12.86 4.33
C ALA A 447 9.44 12.94 5.65
N LYS A 448 8.78 12.66 6.78
CA LYS A 448 9.39 12.67 8.11
C LYS A 448 10.49 11.61 8.25
N GLU A 449 10.23 10.37 7.86
CA GLU A 449 11.22 9.29 7.93
C GLU A 449 12.38 9.49 6.96
N LYS A 450 12.12 10.04 5.76
CA LYS A 450 13.18 10.37 4.80
C LYS A 450 14.09 11.49 5.31
N ALA A 451 13.52 12.51 5.95
CA ALA A 451 14.30 13.59 6.55
C ALA A 451 15.03 13.16 7.83
N SER A 452 14.61 12.07 8.46
CA SER A 452 15.23 11.50 9.67
C SER A 452 15.41 12.59 10.74
N TYR A 453 16.63 12.80 11.26
CA TYR A 453 16.94 13.81 12.27
C TYR A 453 16.58 15.26 11.85
N TYR A 454 16.54 15.56 10.55
CA TYR A 454 16.30 16.91 10.01
C TYR A 454 14.83 17.20 9.71
N TRP A 455 13.90 16.35 10.14
CA TRP A 455 12.48 16.48 9.80
C TRP A 455 11.82 17.78 10.29
N MET A 456 12.45 18.50 11.24
CA MET A 456 12.00 19.80 11.76
C MET A 456 12.65 21.01 11.07
N GLU A 457 13.66 20.79 10.24
CA GLU A 457 14.50 21.86 9.68
C GLU A 457 14.28 22.04 8.18
N GLU A 458 14.20 20.93 7.43
CA GLU A 458 14.16 20.97 5.97
C GLU A 458 12.99 20.18 5.38
N GLY A 459 12.76 20.39 4.07
CA GLY A 459 11.73 19.69 3.30
C GLY A 459 10.30 20.05 3.71
N LEU A 460 9.35 19.20 3.29
CA LEU A 460 7.93 19.38 3.55
C LEU A 460 7.64 19.51 5.06
N THR A 461 8.13 18.56 5.85
CA THR A 461 7.84 18.49 7.28
C THR A 461 8.53 19.61 8.05
N GLY A 462 9.76 19.98 7.70
CA GLY A 462 10.49 21.04 8.40
C GLY A 462 9.86 22.42 8.19
N ASN A 463 9.53 22.76 6.94
CA ASN A 463 8.86 24.03 6.63
C ASN A 463 7.48 24.12 7.30
N TYR A 464 6.71 23.03 7.27
CA TYR A 464 5.39 22.99 7.90
C TYR A 464 5.51 23.06 9.44
N TYR A 465 6.48 22.38 10.04
CA TYR A 465 6.74 22.43 11.48
C TYR A 465 7.16 23.84 11.93
N GLN A 466 8.04 24.51 11.19
CA GLN A 466 8.44 25.90 11.48
C GLN A 466 7.25 26.86 11.47
N TRP A 467 6.37 26.74 10.47
CA TRP A 467 5.11 27.49 10.43
C TRP A 467 4.23 27.21 11.67
N PHE A 468 4.04 25.92 12.00
CA PHE A 468 3.23 25.50 13.13
C PHE A 468 3.71 26.10 14.46
N VAL A 469 5.03 26.07 14.69
CA VAL A 469 5.68 26.66 15.88
C VAL A 469 5.57 28.19 15.88
N ALA A 470 5.81 28.84 14.75
CA ALA A 470 5.70 30.30 14.62
C ALA A 470 4.28 30.79 14.93
N LYS A 471 3.26 30.01 14.55
CA LYS A 471 1.84 30.27 14.86
C LYS A 471 1.44 29.89 16.29
N LYS A 472 2.34 29.29 17.08
CA LYS A 472 2.10 28.85 18.47
C LYS A 472 0.89 27.91 18.59
N LEU A 473 0.68 27.07 17.59
CA LEU A 473 -0.40 26.09 17.57
C LEU A 473 -0.12 24.98 18.61
N LYS A 474 -1.20 24.38 19.13
CA LYS A 474 -1.14 23.28 20.10
C LYS A 474 -1.75 22.02 19.50
N GLY A 475 -1.22 20.86 19.89
CA GLY A 475 -1.66 19.55 19.40
C GLY A 475 -0.61 18.88 18.53
N ASP A 476 -1.00 17.83 17.82
CA ASP A 476 -0.12 17.12 16.91
C ASP A 476 -0.03 17.86 15.57
N VAL A 477 1.17 18.31 15.19
CA VAL A 477 1.45 18.98 13.90
C VAL A 477 0.95 18.16 12.71
N LYS A 478 0.98 16.83 12.81
CA LYS A 478 0.52 15.91 11.77
C LYS A 478 -0.98 16.05 11.52
N GLU A 479 -1.78 16.22 12.57
CA GLU A 479 -3.23 16.37 12.42
C GLU A 479 -3.58 17.64 11.66
N TYR A 480 -2.86 18.75 11.91
CA TYR A 480 -3.03 20.00 11.14
C TYR A 480 -2.64 19.81 9.68
N PHE A 481 -1.51 19.14 9.42
CA PHE A 481 -1.07 18.84 8.06
C PHE A 481 -2.13 18.04 7.28
N ILE A 482 -2.74 17.04 7.92
CA ILE A 482 -3.79 16.23 7.31
C ILE A 482 -5.01 17.09 6.95
N GLN A 483 -5.46 17.97 7.85
CA GLN A 483 -6.60 18.86 7.56
C GLN A 483 -6.28 19.84 6.42
N ASP A 484 -5.09 20.41 6.42
CA ASP A 484 -4.63 21.30 5.36
C ASP A 484 -4.50 20.56 4.01
N TYR A 485 -4.04 19.31 4.00
CA TYR A 485 -4.00 18.49 2.78
C TYR A 485 -5.40 18.19 2.24
N ILE A 486 -6.37 17.91 3.11
CA ILE A 486 -7.77 17.74 2.69
C ILE A 486 -8.28 19.03 2.04
N LEU A 487 -8.00 20.20 2.62
CA LEU A 487 -8.36 21.49 2.01
C LEU A 487 -7.61 21.76 0.70
N TRP A 488 -6.33 21.37 0.63
CA TRP A 488 -5.50 21.49 -0.57
C TRP A 488 -6.14 20.77 -1.76
N ILE A 489 -6.52 19.52 -1.56
CA ILE A 489 -7.09 18.68 -2.62
C ILE A 489 -8.56 19.04 -2.92
N THR A 490 -9.37 19.39 -1.91
CA THR A 490 -10.83 19.58 -2.10
C THR A 490 -11.27 21.02 -2.33
N LYS A 491 -10.41 22.02 -2.05
CA LYS A 491 -10.75 23.45 -2.15
C LYS A 491 -9.74 24.21 -3.00
N GLU A 492 -8.46 24.11 -2.68
CA GLU A 492 -7.42 24.92 -3.35
C GLU A 492 -7.22 24.50 -4.81
N SER A 493 -7.37 23.21 -5.13
CA SER A 493 -7.37 22.67 -6.50
C SER A 493 -8.46 23.29 -7.41
N ASP A 494 -9.53 23.80 -6.81
CA ASP A 494 -10.65 24.49 -7.46
C ASP A 494 -10.62 26.02 -7.27
N ALA A 495 -9.47 26.58 -6.90
CA ALA A 495 -9.25 28.00 -6.63
C ALA A 495 -10.06 28.57 -5.45
N VAL A 496 -10.66 27.72 -4.62
CA VAL A 496 -11.34 28.14 -3.38
C VAL A 496 -10.30 28.29 -2.29
N GLN A 497 -9.82 29.52 -2.11
CA GLN A 497 -8.77 29.86 -1.14
C GLN A 497 -9.30 29.72 0.30
N ARG A 498 -8.94 28.62 0.97
CA ARG A 498 -9.28 28.33 2.38
C ARG A 498 -8.06 28.22 3.28
N MET A 499 -6.91 27.88 2.71
CA MET A 499 -5.66 27.72 3.46
C MET A 499 -5.00 29.07 3.76
N GLU A 500 -4.16 29.10 4.80
CA GLU A 500 -3.34 30.27 5.09
C GLU A 500 -2.30 30.50 3.97
N LYS A 501 -1.90 31.76 3.76
CA LYS A 501 -0.94 32.16 2.72
C LYS A 501 0.39 31.40 2.82
N GLU A 502 0.94 31.27 4.03
CA GLU A 502 2.22 30.59 4.27
C GLU A 502 2.10 29.09 3.99
N VAL A 503 1.07 28.44 4.52
CA VAL A 503 0.82 27.01 4.28
C VAL A 503 0.61 26.72 2.80
N ARG A 504 -0.16 27.56 2.09
CA ARG A 504 -0.34 27.46 0.63
C ARG A 504 1.00 27.49 -0.11
N SER A 505 1.93 28.34 0.31
CA SER A 505 3.26 28.41 -0.31
C SER A 505 4.09 27.14 -0.05
N ILE A 506 3.94 26.52 1.13
CA ILE A 506 4.59 25.24 1.46
C ILE A 506 4.03 24.12 0.57
N PHE A 507 2.70 23.99 0.51
CA PHE A 507 2.03 22.96 -0.29
C PHE A 507 2.29 23.14 -1.78
N TRP A 508 2.26 24.36 -2.31
CA TRP A 508 2.58 24.62 -3.71
C TRP A 508 3.96 24.09 -4.13
N ARG A 509 4.94 24.16 -3.23
CA ARG A 509 6.31 23.71 -3.46
C ARG A 509 6.49 22.21 -3.27
N PHE A 510 5.96 21.64 -2.18
CA PHE A 510 6.29 20.28 -1.73
C PHE A 510 5.17 19.25 -1.96
N VAL A 511 3.99 19.72 -2.35
CA VAL A 511 2.82 18.92 -2.76
C VAL A 511 2.28 19.54 -4.06
N PRO A 512 3.09 19.58 -5.12
CA PRO A 512 2.78 20.36 -6.31
C PRO A 512 1.54 19.78 -7.01
N PHE A 513 0.61 20.67 -7.39
CA PHE A 513 -0.50 20.28 -8.26
C PHE A 513 -0.01 19.82 -9.63
N SER A 514 -0.82 19.00 -10.30
CA SER A 514 -0.63 18.65 -11.71
C SER A 514 -0.54 19.90 -12.60
N LYS A 515 0.21 19.79 -13.71
CA LYS A 515 0.43 20.92 -14.64
C LYS A 515 -0.89 21.56 -15.10
N ALA A 516 -1.88 20.73 -15.41
CA ALA A 516 -3.21 21.19 -15.83
C ALA A 516 -3.91 22.06 -14.77
N ILE A 517 -3.81 21.68 -13.49
CA ILE A 517 -4.38 22.47 -12.39
C ILE A 517 -3.57 23.74 -12.17
N LYS A 518 -2.23 23.70 -12.22
CA LYS A 518 -1.40 24.91 -12.09
C LYS A 518 -1.75 25.97 -13.15
N GLU A 519 -1.94 25.58 -14.41
CA GLU A 519 -2.38 26.49 -15.48
C GLU A 519 -3.79 27.05 -15.23
N LYS A 520 -4.74 26.20 -14.82
CA LYS A 520 -6.09 26.63 -14.43
C LYS A 520 -6.03 27.68 -13.32
N LEU A 521 -5.28 27.41 -12.24
CA LEU A 521 -5.23 28.25 -11.05
C LEU A 521 -4.57 29.62 -11.31
N LYS A 522 -3.51 29.67 -12.13
CA LYS A 522 -2.84 30.91 -12.55
C LYS A 522 -3.81 31.94 -13.12
N SER A 523 -4.83 31.50 -13.87
CA SER A 523 -5.83 32.40 -14.47
C SER A 523 -6.92 32.87 -13.50
N ARG A 524 -7.08 32.21 -12.35
CA ARG A 524 -8.23 32.38 -11.45
C ARG A 524 -7.96 33.33 -10.28
N SER A 525 -6.71 33.48 -9.86
CA SER A 525 -6.34 34.35 -8.74
C SER A 525 -4.89 34.82 -8.84
N TYR A 526 -4.66 36.09 -8.48
CA TYR A 526 -3.34 36.71 -8.42
C TYR A 526 -2.37 35.95 -7.48
N VAL A 527 -2.90 35.33 -6.41
CA VAL A 527 -2.09 34.56 -5.46
C VAL A 527 -1.44 33.34 -6.13
N TYR A 528 -2.19 32.60 -6.95
CA TYR A 528 -1.64 31.44 -7.67
C TYR A 528 -0.76 31.88 -8.86
N GLN A 529 -1.05 33.03 -9.46
CA GLN A 529 -0.19 33.60 -10.50
C GLN A 529 1.22 33.91 -9.97
N ASP A 530 1.32 34.52 -8.78
CA ASP A 530 2.62 34.78 -8.11
C ASP A 530 3.36 33.47 -7.79
N LEU A 531 2.66 32.48 -7.23
CA LEU A 531 3.24 31.16 -6.94
C LEU A 531 3.74 30.45 -8.20
N TYR A 532 2.96 30.50 -9.28
CA TYR A 532 3.35 29.94 -10.56
C TYR A 532 4.61 30.63 -11.13
N GLN A 533 4.67 31.96 -11.08
CA GLN A 533 5.84 32.70 -11.57
C GLN A 533 7.11 32.38 -10.78
N ARG A 534 6.99 32.20 -9.45
CA ARG A 534 8.10 31.77 -8.60
C ARG A 534 8.60 30.38 -8.96
N ASP A 535 7.72 29.45 -9.30
CA ASP A 535 8.11 28.11 -9.78
C ASP A 535 8.87 28.20 -11.11
N VAL A 536 8.39 29.01 -12.06
CA VAL A 536 9.10 29.24 -13.34
C VAL A 536 10.51 29.77 -13.08
N ASN A 537 10.64 30.79 -12.23
CA ASN A 537 11.94 31.38 -11.90
C ASN A 537 12.89 30.37 -11.25
N ARG A 538 12.38 29.47 -10.39
CA ARG A 538 13.19 28.39 -9.80
C ARG A 538 13.63 27.37 -10.85
N SER A 539 12.72 26.94 -11.74
CA SER A 539 13.07 25.98 -12.79
C SER A 539 14.17 26.48 -13.73
N MET A 540 14.23 27.80 -13.96
CA MET A 540 15.31 28.45 -14.72
C MET A 540 16.63 28.54 -13.94
N SER A 541 16.56 28.58 -12.60
CA SER A 541 17.74 28.67 -11.71
C SER A 541 18.32 27.31 -11.35
N ASP A 542 17.49 26.26 -11.25
CA ASP A 542 17.91 24.88 -10.97
C ASP A 542 18.46 24.18 -12.24
N GLY A 543 18.33 24.81 -13.40
CA GLY A 543 18.86 24.36 -14.70
C GLY A 543 20.30 24.83 -15.01
N TYR A 544 21.06 25.26 -14.01
CA TYR A 544 22.47 25.68 -14.12
C TYR A 544 23.43 24.75 -13.39
#